data_AF-A0A4U9HSS7-F1
#
_entry.id   AF-A0A4U9HSS7-F1
#
_cell.length_a   1.000
_cell.length_b   1.000
_cell.length_c   1.000
_cell.angle_alpha   90.00
_cell.angle_beta   90.00
_cell.angle_gamma   90.00
#
_symmetry.space_group_name_H-M   'P 1'
#
loop_
_entity.id
_entity.type
_entity.pdbx_description
1 polymer ?
#
loop_
_entity_poly.entity_id
_entity_poly.type
_entity_poly.pdbx_seq_one_letter_code
_entity_poly.pdbx_strand_id
1 'polypeptide(L)'
;MRGRAADRFGRFVSWLSTIGITLGVMALVTVMSVMNGFERELQNNILGLMPQAILSSSSGSVDPQKLPESAVKLQGVSRVAPITSGDVVLQSARSVAVGVMLGIDPAQKDP
;
A
#
# COMPACT_ATOMS: atom_id res chain seq x y z
N MET A 1 -32.02 59.52 -1.67
CA MET A 1 -30.77 59.13 -0.99
C MET A 1 -31.01 57.94 -0.05
N ARG A 2 -31.07 56.70 -0.56
CA ARG A 2 -31.10 55.48 0.27
C ARG A 2 -30.41 54.37 -0.54
N GLY A 3 -29.19 53.99 -0.16
CA GLY A 3 -28.42 52.97 -0.90
C GLY A 3 -27.22 52.40 -0.12
N ARG A 4 -26.54 53.21 0.70
CA ARG A 4 -25.32 52.79 1.41
C ARG A 4 -25.49 51.68 2.46
N ALA A 5 -26.69 51.50 3.00
CA ALA A 5 -26.95 50.46 4.01
C ALA A 5 -27.11 49.07 3.38
N ALA A 6 -27.75 48.98 2.21
CA ALA A 6 -27.92 47.73 1.47
C ALA A 6 -26.56 47.18 0.96
N ASP A 7 -25.68 48.07 0.49
CA ASP A 7 -24.31 47.70 0.05
C ASP A 7 -23.41 47.16 1.18
N ARG A 8 -23.65 47.56 2.44
CA ARG A 8 -22.93 47.00 3.60
C ARG A 8 -23.46 45.64 3.99
N PHE A 9 -24.77 45.44 3.95
CA PHE A 9 -25.38 44.15 4.28
C PHE A 9 -25.04 43.09 3.23
N GLY A 10 -25.11 43.42 1.93
CA GLY A 10 -24.73 42.53 0.84
C GLY A 10 -23.25 42.10 0.90
N ARG A 11 -22.33 43.04 1.19
CA ARG A 11 -20.90 42.70 1.38
C ARG A 11 -20.65 41.80 2.59
N PHE A 12 -21.37 41.99 3.69
CA PHE A 12 -21.25 41.13 4.86
C PHE A 12 -21.65 39.68 4.53
N VAL A 13 -22.80 39.51 3.87
CA VAL A 13 -23.28 38.18 3.47
C VAL A 13 -22.36 37.54 2.44
N SER A 14 -21.89 38.30 1.45
CA SER A 14 -20.93 37.81 0.45
C SER A 14 -19.64 37.33 1.10
N TRP A 15 -19.07 38.08 2.05
CA TRP A 15 -17.85 37.69 2.74
C TRP A 15 -18.03 36.44 3.60
N LEU A 16 -19.16 36.33 4.31
CA LEU A 16 -19.50 35.13 5.08
C LEU A 16 -19.67 33.90 4.18
N SER A 17 -20.31 34.05 3.03
CA SER A 17 -20.49 32.98 2.04
C SER A 17 -19.16 32.53 1.45
N THR A 18 -18.28 33.47 1.08
CA THR A 18 -16.95 33.14 0.58
C THR A 18 -16.17 32.31 1.60
N ILE A 19 -16.13 32.74 2.87
CA ILE A 19 -15.44 32.01 3.94
C ILE A 19 -16.00 30.59 4.08
N GLY A 20 -17.33 30.45 4.15
CA GLY A 20 -17.99 29.15 4.28
C GLY A 20 -17.67 28.21 3.13
N ILE A 21 -17.68 28.70 1.89
CA ILE A 21 -17.34 27.91 0.71
C ILE A 21 -15.85 27.52 0.74
N THR A 22 -14.94 28.45 1.03
CA THR A 22 -13.51 28.11 1.12
C THR A 22 -13.23 27.06 2.19
N LEU A 23 -13.87 27.15 3.36
CA LEU A 23 -13.71 26.15 4.41
C LEU A 23 -14.28 24.79 4.01
N GLY A 24 -15.46 24.77 3.37
CA GLY A 24 -16.07 23.53 2.87
C GLY A 24 -15.21 22.85 1.80
N VAL A 25 -14.71 23.61 0.83
CA VAL A 25 -13.83 23.09 -0.23
C VAL A 25 -12.49 22.63 0.36
N MET A 26 -11.89 23.39 1.28
CA MET A 26 -10.65 22.97 1.95
C MET A 26 -10.83 21.65 2.70
N ALA A 27 -11.94 21.48 3.42
CA ALA A 27 -12.22 20.24 4.13
C ALA A 27 -12.34 19.04 3.16
N LEU A 28 -13.10 19.20 2.06
CA LEU A 28 -13.26 18.15 1.05
C LEU A 28 -11.93 17.78 0.39
N VAL A 29 -11.12 18.78 -0.01
CA VAL A 29 -9.80 18.56 -0.62
C VAL A 29 -8.87 17.83 0.36
N THR A 30 -8.90 18.18 1.64
CA THR A 30 -8.05 17.54 2.66
C THR A 30 -8.42 16.06 2.83
N VAL A 31 -9.71 15.74 2.94
CA VAL A 31 -10.17 14.35 3.07
C VAL A 31 -9.80 13.52 1.84
N MET A 32 -10.02 14.06 0.63
CA MET A 32 -9.60 13.39 -0.60
C MET A 32 -8.08 13.21 -0.65
N SER A 33 -7.30 14.21 -0.23
CA SER A 33 -5.84 14.12 -0.19
C SER A 33 -5.36 13.02 0.76
N VAL A 34 -5.99 12.89 1.93
CA VAL A 34 -5.66 11.84 2.90
C VAL A 34 -5.97 10.46 2.31
N MET A 35 -7.15 10.27 1.74
CA MET A 35 -7.54 8.99 1.15
C MET A 35 -6.66 8.61 -0.05
N ASN A 36 -6.43 9.55 -0.98
CA ASN A 36 -5.61 9.31 -2.16
C ASN A 36 -4.14 9.02 -1.79
N GLY A 37 -3.61 9.75 -0.79
CA GLY A 37 -2.27 9.49 -0.27
C GLY A 37 -2.17 8.13 0.44
N PHE A 38 -3.19 7.80 1.23
CA PHE A 38 -3.26 6.54 1.96
C PHE A 38 -3.42 5.34 1.04
N GLU A 39 -4.21 5.42 -0.03
CA GLU A 39 -4.34 4.35 -1.02
C GLU A 39 -3.00 4.05 -1.70
N ARG A 40 -2.25 5.12 -2.05
CA ARG A 40 -0.90 5.00 -2.62
C ARG A 40 0.06 4.33 -1.63
N GLU A 41 0.00 4.73 -0.38
CA GLU A 41 0.85 4.20 0.70
C GLU A 41 0.52 2.74 1.02
N LEU A 42 -0.76 2.38 1.04
CA LEU A 42 -1.22 1.01 1.24
C LEU A 42 -0.83 0.11 0.06
N GLN A 43 -1.04 0.56 -1.18
CA GLN A 43 -0.62 -0.22 -2.36
C GLN A 43 0.89 -0.46 -2.32
N ASN A 44 1.70 0.56 -2.05
CA ASN A 44 3.15 0.42 -2.02
C ASN A 44 3.64 -0.49 -0.88
N ASN A 45 3.12 -0.32 0.35
CA ASN A 45 3.62 -1.06 1.51
C ASN A 45 3.05 -2.48 1.61
N ILE A 46 1.84 -2.74 1.11
CA ILE A 46 1.20 -4.06 1.23
C ILE A 46 1.43 -4.92 -0.03
N LEU A 47 1.34 -4.34 -1.23
CA LEU A 47 1.47 -5.11 -2.49
C LEU A 47 2.92 -5.19 -2.99
N GLY A 48 3.82 -4.36 -2.46
CA GLY A 48 5.24 -4.35 -2.83
C GLY A 48 6.07 -5.44 -2.15
N LEU A 49 5.66 -5.90 -0.96
CA LEU A 49 6.50 -6.73 -0.08
C LEU A 49 5.98 -8.16 0.12
N MET A 50 4.81 -8.50 -0.43
CA MET A 50 4.23 -9.84 -0.32
C MET A 50 4.29 -10.58 -1.65
N PRO A 51 4.67 -11.88 -1.66
CA PRO A 51 4.57 -12.71 -2.85
C PRO A 51 3.14 -12.70 -3.39
N GLN A 52 2.92 -12.08 -4.54
CA GLN A 52 1.59 -11.94 -5.14
C GLN A 52 1.00 -13.30 -5.57
N ALA A 53 1.87 -14.27 -5.87
CA ALA A 53 1.52 -15.66 -6.12
C ALA A 53 2.71 -16.57 -5.77
N ILE A 54 2.42 -17.76 -5.23
CA ILE A 54 3.42 -18.79 -4.96
C ILE A 54 3.07 -20.02 -5.79
N LEU A 55 4.00 -20.46 -6.62
CA LEU A 55 3.90 -21.74 -7.30
C LEU A 55 4.43 -22.82 -6.35
N SER A 56 3.54 -23.68 -5.88
CA SER A 56 3.88 -24.83 -5.03
C SER A 56 3.59 -26.15 -5.74
N SER A 57 4.27 -27.22 -5.32
CA SER A 57 3.99 -28.57 -5.78
C SER A 57 2.95 -29.22 -4.87
N SER A 58 2.07 -30.05 -5.44
CA SER A 58 1.16 -30.93 -4.68
C SER A 58 1.91 -31.84 -3.68
N SER A 59 3.18 -32.14 -3.96
CA SER A 59 4.06 -32.92 -3.09
C SER A 59 4.77 -32.11 -1.99
N GLY A 60 4.41 -30.84 -1.78
CA GLY A 60 5.02 -29.95 -0.79
C GLY A 60 6.09 -29.05 -1.41
N SER A 61 7.32 -29.54 -1.55
CA SER A 61 8.45 -28.75 -2.08
C SER A 61 8.52 -28.76 -3.61
N VAL A 62 8.95 -27.64 -4.18
CA VAL A 62 9.28 -27.52 -5.61
C VAL A 62 10.77 -27.77 -5.77
N ASP A 63 11.12 -28.71 -6.66
CA ASP A 63 12.51 -28.98 -7.03
C ASP A 63 12.98 -27.94 -8.07
N PRO A 64 13.94 -27.06 -7.73
CA PRO A 64 14.43 -26.02 -8.64
C PRO A 64 15.06 -26.59 -9.92
N GLN A 65 15.50 -27.84 -9.90
CA GLN A 65 16.07 -28.50 -11.09
C GLN A 65 14.99 -28.90 -12.09
N LYS A 66 13.76 -29.17 -11.64
CA LYS A 66 12.63 -29.58 -12.48
C LYS A 66 11.78 -28.40 -12.93
N LEU A 67 11.68 -27.34 -12.12
CA LEU A 67 11.06 -26.08 -12.48
C LEU A 67 12.05 -24.92 -12.27
N PRO A 68 12.99 -24.73 -13.21
CA PRO A 68 13.84 -23.55 -13.20
C PRO A 68 13.00 -22.29 -13.45
N GLU A 69 13.44 -21.15 -12.91
CA GLU A 69 12.77 -19.84 -13.09
C GLU A 69 12.45 -19.53 -14.55
N SER A 70 13.34 -19.92 -15.46
CA SER A 70 13.23 -19.73 -16.91
C SER A 70 12.11 -20.52 -17.58
N ALA A 71 11.59 -21.58 -16.93
CA ALA A 71 10.44 -22.35 -17.38
C ALA A 71 9.11 -21.68 -17.02
N VAL A 72 9.11 -20.76 -16.05
CA VAL A 72 7.90 -20.06 -15.60
C VAL A 72 7.67 -18.81 -16.47
N LYS A 73 7.12 -19.02 -17.66
CA LYS A 73 6.69 -17.93 -18.55
C LYS A 73 5.18 -17.82 -18.57
N LEU A 74 4.63 -17.11 -17.58
CA LEU A 74 3.21 -16.82 -17.46
C LEU A 74 2.95 -15.38 -17.94
N GLN A 75 1.86 -15.17 -18.69
CA GLN A 75 1.46 -13.83 -19.11
C GLN A 75 1.10 -12.99 -17.88
N GLY A 76 1.64 -11.77 -17.79
CA GLY A 76 1.43 -10.87 -16.65
C GLY A 76 2.40 -11.03 -15.48
N VAL A 77 3.33 -11.99 -15.53
CA VAL A 77 4.38 -12.15 -14.51
C VAL A 77 5.60 -11.32 -14.90
N SER A 78 5.94 -10.33 -14.08
CA SER A 78 7.09 -9.44 -14.29
C SER A 78 8.41 -10.02 -13.77
N ARG A 79 8.38 -10.81 -12.69
CA ARG A 79 9.56 -11.39 -12.04
C ARG A 79 9.20 -12.69 -11.33
N VAL A 80 10.15 -13.62 -11.32
CA VAL A 80 10.07 -14.88 -10.57
C VAL A 80 11.32 -14.96 -9.69
N ALA A 81 11.15 -15.37 -8.44
CA ALA A 81 12.24 -15.60 -7.50
C ALA A 81 11.94 -16.85 -6.67
N PRO A 82 12.96 -17.65 -6.31
CA PRO A 82 12.77 -18.83 -5.49
C PRO A 82 12.63 -18.40 -4.03
N ILE A 83 11.60 -18.92 -3.35
CA ILE A 83 11.35 -18.65 -1.94
C ILE A 83 11.06 -19.95 -1.22
N THR A 84 11.63 -20.11 -0.03
CA THR A 84 11.31 -21.21 0.89
C THR A 84 10.69 -20.63 2.14
N SER A 85 9.42 -20.93 2.41
CA SER A 85 8.72 -20.44 3.62
C SER A 85 8.35 -21.59 4.55
N GLY A 86 8.43 -21.37 5.86
CA GLY A 86 7.95 -22.33 6.85
C GLY A 86 7.76 -21.72 8.23
N ASP A 87 6.84 -22.29 9.01
CA ASP A 87 6.64 -21.91 10.41
C ASP A 87 7.81 -22.44 11.26
N VAL A 88 8.42 -21.56 12.04
CA VAL A 88 9.58 -21.87 12.88
C VAL A 88 9.36 -21.43 14.32
N VAL A 89 9.99 -22.16 15.23
CA VAL A 89 10.09 -21.76 16.64
C VAL A 89 11.50 -21.20 16.86
N LEU A 90 11.58 -19.95 17.28
CA LEU A 90 12.80 -19.23 17.57
C LEU A 90 13.04 -19.24 19.06
N GLN A 91 14.21 -19.72 19.48
CA GLN A 91 14.62 -19.73 20.87
C GLN A 91 15.82 -18.81 21.09
N SER A 92 15.67 -17.87 22.01
CA SER A 92 16.74 -17.00 22.51
C SER A 92 17.07 -17.36 23.96
N ALA A 93 18.16 -16.81 24.51
CA ALA A 93 18.57 -17.03 25.89
C ALA A 93 17.51 -16.59 26.93
N ARG A 94 16.57 -15.72 26.55
CA ARG A 94 15.53 -15.18 27.44
C ARG A 94 14.09 -15.58 27.10
N SER A 95 13.82 -16.08 25.90
CA SER A 95 12.43 -16.32 25.47
C SER A 95 12.34 -17.24 24.25
N VAL A 96 11.15 -17.82 24.07
CA VAL A 96 10.75 -18.56 22.87
C VAL A 96 9.66 -17.78 22.14
N ALA A 97 9.75 -17.72 20.81
CA ALA A 97 8.77 -17.11 19.94
C ALA A 97 8.46 -18.02 18.75
N VAL A 98 7.28 -17.89 18.17
CA VAL A 98 6.91 -18.53 16.91
C VAL A 98 6.93 -17.47 15.83
N GLY A 99 7.46 -17.80 14.65
CA GLY A 99 7.51 -16.90 13.51
C GLY A 99 7.49 -17.65 12.20
N VAL A 100 7.42 -16.91 11.10
CA VAL A 100 7.54 -17.45 9.74
C VAL A 100 8.96 -17.19 9.25
N MET A 101 9.67 -18.23 8.86
CA MET A 101 10.96 -18.12 8.20
C MET A 101 10.77 -17.99 6.70
N LEU A 102 11.43 -17.02 6.09
CA LEU A 102 11.47 -16.79 4.65
C LEU A 102 12.93 -16.92 4.20
N GLY A 103 13.24 -18.01 3.51
CA GLY A 103 14.51 -18.26 2.85
C GLY A 103 14.51 -17.64 1.45
N ILE A 104 15.40 -16.67 1.25
CA ILE A 104 15.63 -15.96 -0.02
C ILE A 104 17.08 -16.14 -0.46
N ASP A 105 17.33 -16.03 -1.77
CA ASP A 105 18.70 -16.01 -2.30
C ASP A 105 19.35 -14.63 -2.03
N PRO A 106 20.44 -14.54 -1.24
CA PRO A 106 21.08 -13.27 -0.90
C PRO A 106 21.75 -12.57 -2.11
N ALA A 107 22.03 -13.31 -3.20
CA ALA A 107 22.57 -12.74 -4.43
C ALA A 107 21.47 -12.18 -5.35
N GLN A 108 20.22 -12.60 -5.17
CA GLN A 108 19.08 -12.02 -5.86
C GLN A 108 18.58 -10.80 -5.07
N LYS A 109 18.73 -9.63 -5.70
CA LYS A 109 18.21 -8.38 -5.16
C LYS A 109 16.68 -8.48 -5.09
N ASP A 110 16.12 -8.42 -3.88
CA ASP A 110 14.69 -8.23 -3.64
C ASP A 110 14.15 -7.11 -4.57
N PRO A 111 12.93 -7.21 -5.11
CA PRO A 111 12.28 -6.05 -5.72
C PRO A 111 12.09 -4.90 -4.73
#